data_AF-A0A9E4IC93-F1
#
_entry.id   AF-A0A9E4IC93-F1
#
_cell.length_a   1.000
_cell.length_b   1.000
_cell.length_c   1.000
_cell.angle_alpha   90.00
_cell.angle_beta   90.00
_cell.angle_gamma   90.00
#
_symmetry.space_group_name_H-M   'P 1'
#
loop_
_entity.id
_entity.type
_entity.pdbx_description
1 polymer ?
#
loop_
_entity_poly.entity_id
_entity_poly.type
_entity_poly.pdbx_seq_one_letter_code
_entity_poly.pdbx_strand_id
1 'polypeptide(L)'
;MWESVTEWQFIEETLGTVVTVLGVWILYGFVKRMGRRLVQEMTERGEDGGARAASLWSLVRRVILIAFLATGGLMVFAVWGLPLAPFLAVGSAAGVAIGLGARGLVQDVIAGFFILAEDQYRIGD
;
A
#
# COMPACT_ATOMS: atom_id res chain seq x y z
N MET A 1 32.29 -24.34 -32.40
CA MET A 1 31.44 -25.14 -31.47
C MET A 1 31.30 -24.50 -30.07
N TRP A 2 32.10 -23.47 -29.73
CA TRP A 2 32.07 -22.81 -28.41
C TRP A 2 31.33 -21.46 -28.40
N GLU A 3 30.96 -20.93 -29.57
CA GLU A 3 30.32 -19.60 -29.70
C GLU A 3 28.81 -19.64 -29.40
N SER A 4 28.12 -20.76 -29.66
CA SER A 4 26.67 -20.85 -29.41
C SER A 4 26.35 -20.85 -27.91
N VAL A 5 27.17 -21.48 -27.07
CA VAL A 5 26.92 -21.56 -25.61
C VAL A 5 27.01 -20.18 -24.95
N THR A 6 27.93 -19.33 -25.43
CA THR A 6 28.06 -17.94 -24.96
C THR A 6 26.90 -17.05 -25.41
N GLU A 7 26.36 -17.26 -26.62
CA GLU A 7 25.21 -16.49 -27.11
C GLU A 7 23.93 -16.79 -26.33
N TRP A 8 23.66 -18.05 -25.97
CA TRP A 8 22.49 -18.43 -25.17
C TRP A 8 22.53 -17.83 -23.75
N GLN A 9 23.69 -17.81 -23.10
CA GLN A 9 23.85 -17.13 -21.79
C GLN A 9 23.69 -15.60 -21.91
N PHE A 10 24.22 -15.01 -22.98
CA PHE A 10 24.11 -13.56 -23.19
C PHE A 10 22.66 -13.13 -23.42
N ILE A 11 21.87 -13.94 -24.14
CA ILE A 11 20.45 -13.70 -24.40
C ILE A 11 19.62 -13.80 -23.10
N GLU A 12 19.90 -14.76 -22.21
CA GLU A 12 19.21 -14.89 -20.93
C GLU A 12 19.50 -13.71 -19.98
N GLU A 13 20.75 -13.26 -19.90
CA GLU A 13 21.13 -12.12 -19.04
C GLU A 13 20.61 -10.76 -19.57
N THR A 14 20.63 -10.57 -20.89
CA THR A 14 20.06 -9.35 -21.49
C THR A 14 18.53 -9.33 -21.40
N LEU A 15 17.85 -10.47 -21.57
CA LEU A 15 16.41 -10.58 -21.32
C LEU A 15 16.04 -10.26 -19.87
N GLY A 16 16.77 -10.82 -18.90
CA GLY A 16 16.56 -10.55 -17.48
C GLY A 16 16.71 -9.06 -17.15
N THR A 17 17.70 -8.40 -17.73
CA THR A 17 17.94 -6.97 -17.55
C THR A 17 16.83 -6.12 -18.18
N VAL A 18 16.38 -6.45 -19.39
CA VAL A 18 15.31 -5.73 -20.09
C VAL A 18 13.97 -5.86 -19.33
N VAL A 19 13.64 -7.07 -18.87
CA VAL A 19 12.42 -7.33 -18.08
C VAL A 19 12.47 -6.59 -16.74
N THR A 20 13.64 -6.55 -16.10
CA THR A 20 13.87 -5.81 -14.84
C THR A 20 13.69 -4.31 -15.03
N VAL A 21 14.31 -3.73 -16.04
CA VAL A 21 14.21 -2.29 -16.34
C VAL A 21 12.78 -1.92 -16.71
N LEU A 22 12.08 -2.78 -17.48
CA LEU A 22 10.66 -2.62 -17.76
C LEU A 22 9.81 -2.72 -16.49
N GLY A 23 10.06 -3.69 -15.62
CA GLY A 23 9.35 -3.85 -14.36
C GLY A 23 9.51 -2.65 -13.43
N VAL A 24 10.73 -2.11 -13.31
CA VAL A 24 11.02 -0.88 -12.57
C VAL A 24 10.36 0.33 -13.21
N TRP A 25 10.39 0.47 -14.54
CA TRP A 25 9.76 1.58 -15.26
C TRP A 25 8.24 1.54 -15.15
N ILE A 26 7.63 0.35 -15.26
CA ILE A 26 6.20 0.12 -15.07
C ILE A 26 5.81 0.40 -13.62
N LEU A 27 6.57 -0.09 -12.63
CA LEU A 27 6.29 0.18 -11.22
C LEU A 27 6.40 1.68 -10.93
N TYR A 28 7.47 2.33 -11.38
CA TYR A 28 7.66 3.77 -11.19
C TYR A 28 6.55 4.57 -11.88
N GLY A 29 6.14 4.16 -13.08
CA GLY A 29 5.02 4.74 -13.82
C GLY A 29 3.69 4.54 -13.11
N PHE A 30 3.42 3.34 -12.58
CA PHE A 30 2.20 2.98 -11.86
C PHE A 30 2.11 3.70 -10.52
N VAL A 31 3.19 3.71 -9.73
CA VAL A 31 3.31 4.45 -8.47
C VAL A 31 3.13 5.94 -8.71
N LYS A 32 3.77 6.51 -9.73
CA LYS A 32 3.64 7.95 -10.05
C LYS A 32 2.26 8.29 -10.65
N ARG A 33 1.57 7.34 -11.30
CA ARG A 33 0.22 7.52 -11.84
C ARG A 33 -0.84 7.41 -10.74
N MET A 34 -0.67 6.48 -9.81
CA MET A 34 -1.53 6.32 -8.63
C MET A 34 -1.31 7.46 -7.64
N GLY A 35 -0.04 7.78 -7.36
CA GLY A 35 0.37 8.91 -6.52
C GLY A 35 -0.19 10.23 -7.02
N ARG A 36 -0.15 10.53 -8.32
CA ARG A 36 -0.69 11.79 -8.85
C ARG A 36 -2.22 11.87 -8.87
N ARG A 37 -2.93 10.75 -9.03
CA ARG A 37 -4.41 10.73 -8.91
C ARG A 37 -4.88 10.85 -7.47
N LEU A 38 -4.07 10.36 -6.54
CA LEU A 38 -4.36 10.46 -5.11
C LEU A 38 -3.94 11.83 -4.56
N VAL A 39 -2.82 12.41 -5.00
CA VAL A 39 -2.19 13.63 -4.45
C VAL A 39 -2.83 14.97 -4.85
N GLN A 40 -3.79 14.99 -5.77
CA GLN A 40 -4.34 16.25 -6.28
C GLN A 40 -5.56 16.83 -5.55
N GLU A 41 -6.10 16.17 -4.54
CA GLU A 41 -7.10 16.82 -3.66
C GLU A 41 -6.42 17.29 -2.37
N MET A 42 -6.68 18.55 -2.01
CA MET A 42 -6.43 19.21 -0.71
C MET A 42 -5.19 20.11 -0.59
N THR A 43 -5.05 21.12 -1.46
CA THR A 43 -4.43 22.41 -1.03
C THR A 43 -5.43 23.57 -1.02
N GLU A 44 -6.70 23.36 -1.37
CA GLU A 44 -7.68 24.46 -1.40
C GLU A 44 -9.03 24.00 -0.84
N ARG A 45 -9.23 24.28 0.45
CA ARG A 45 -10.49 24.68 1.12
C ARG A 45 -10.39 24.37 2.61
N GLY A 46 -9.63 25.20 3.30
CA GLY A 46 -9.72 25.34 4.75
C GLY A 46 -10.62 26.53 5.06
N GLU A 47 -11.93 26.29 5.18
CA GLU A 47 -12.85 27.13 5.95
C GLU A 47 -13.71 26.18 6.81
N ASP A 48 -13.36 26.19 8.10
CA ASP A 48 -14.08 25.82 9.32
C ASP A 48 -15.09 24.64 9.32
N GLY A 49 -14.72 23.61 10.10
CA GLY A 49 -15.52 22.40 10.40
C GLY A 49 -14.94 21.12 9.78
N GLY A 50 -14.32 21.20 8.60
CA GLY A 50 -13.81 20.06 7.83
C GLY A 50 -12.33 19.69 8.05
N ALA A 51 -11.55 20.48 8.77
CA ALA A 51 -10.08 20.31 8.87
C ALA A 51 -9.65 18.96 9.50
N ARG A 52 -10.43 18.44 10.46
CA ARG A 52 -10.19 17.12 11.05
C ARG A 52 -10.52 15.99 10.07
N ALA A 53 -11.63 16.10 9.35
CA ALA A 53 -12.00 15.12 8.32
C ALA A 53 -10.97 15.11 7.18
N ALA A 54 -10.50 16.29 6.75
CA ALA A 54 -9.49 16.42 5.71
C ALA A 54 -8.13 15.84 6.11
N SER A 55 -7.71 16.05 7.38
CA SER A 55 -6.47 15.46 7.89
C SER A 55 -6.57 13.94 8.05
N LEU A 56 -7.69 13.41 8.58
CA LEU A 56 -7.95 11.96 8.64
C LEU A 56 -7.93 11.34 7.24
N TRP A 57 -8.57 11.98 6.27
CA TRP A 57 -8.55 11.56 4.87
C TRP A 57 -7.12 11.50 4.32
N SER A 58 -6.30 12.51 4.62
CA SER A 58 -4.90 12.54 4.18
C SER A 58 -4.07 11.40 4.80
N LEU A 59 -4.35 11.00 6.05
CA LEU A 59 -3.68 9.90 6.73
C LEU A 59 -4.06 8.55 6.10
N VAL A 60 -5.35 8.29 5.91
CA VAL A 60 -5.84 7.06 5.25
C VAL A 60 -5.22 6.93 3.86
N ARG A 61 -5.17 8.03 3.10
CA ARG A 61 -4.55 8.04 1.77
C ARG A 61 -3.06 7.70 1.81
N ARG A 62 -2.33 8.21 2.81
CA ARG A 62 -0.90 7.89 3.01
C ARG A 62 -0.70 6.41 3.33
N VAL A 63 -1.53 5.83 4.20
CA VAL A 63 -1.48 4.40 4.53
C VAL A 63 -1.70 3.54 3.28
N ILE A 64 -2.71 3.86 2.47
CA ILE A 64 -2.99 3.15 1.21
C ILE A 64 -1.80 3.25 0.26
N LEU A 65 -1.21 4.43 0.09
CA LEU A 65 -0.02 4.62 -0.75
C LEU A 65 1.17 3.78 -0.28
N ILE A 66 1.44 3.74 1.02
CA ILE A 66 2.52 2.91 1.60
C ILE A 66 2.26 1.43 1.34
N ALA A 67 1.03 0.95 1.55
CA ALA A 67 0.66 -0.44 1.29
C ALA A 67 0.83 -0.83 -0.19
N PHE A 68 0.42 0.04 -1.11
CA PHE A 68 0.65 -0.14 -2.55
C PHE A 68 2.13 -0.16 -2.90
N LEU A 69 2.93 0.74 -2.34
CA LEU A 69 4.37 0.80 -2.59
C LEU A 69 5.08 -0.44 -2.07
N ALA A 70 4.71 -0.93 -0.88
CA ALA A 70 5.24 -2.17 -0.31
C ALA A 70 4.92 -3.38 -1.21
N THR A 71 3.66 -3.50 -1.66
CA THR A 71 3.24 -4.59 -2.55
C THR A 71 3.96 -4.52 -3.90
N GLY A 72 4.09 -3.32 -4.49
CA GLY A 72 4.81 -3.13 -5.74
C GLY A 72 6.31 -3.41 -5.64
N GLY A 73 6.94 -3.06 -4.51
CA GLY A 73 8.33 -3.41 -4.23
C GLY A 73 8.55 -4.92 -4.13
N LEU A 74 7.62 -5.65 -3.48
CA LEU A 74 7.64 -7.11 -3.43
C LEU A 74 7.51 -7.75 -4.82
N MET A 75 6.69 -7.18 -5.70
CA MET A 75 6.59 -7.67 -7.08
C MET A 75 7.91 -7.51 -7.85
N VAL A 76 8.67 -6.43 -7.63
CA VAL A 76 9.99 -6.26 -8.26
C VAL A 76 10.98 -7.30 -7.72
N PHE A 77 11.00 -7.53 -6.42
CA PHE A 77 11.84 -8.58 -5.82
C PHE A 77 11.49 -9.98 -6.36
N ALA A 78 10.21 -10.23 -6.64
CA ALA A 78 9.77 -11.48 -7.25
C ALA A 78 10.37 -11.69 -8.65
N VAL A 79 10.44 -10.63 -9.45
CA VAL A 79 11.05 -10.65 -10.80
C VAL A 79 12.57 -10.82 -10.74
N TRP A 80 13.23 -10.27 -9.71
CA TRP A 80 14.68 -10.40 -9.52
C TRP A 80 15.11 -11.74 -8.93
N GLY A 81 14.15 -12.65 -8.69
CA GLY A 81 14.42 -13.92 -8.04
C GLY A 81 14.88 -13.77 -6.58
N LEU A 82 14.68 -12.60 -5.97
CA LEU A 82 15.02 -12.38 -4.57
C LEU A 82 13.99 -13.09 -3.69
N PRO A 83 14.43 -13.75 -2.61
CA PRO A 83 13.53 -14.46 -1.71
C PRO A 83 12.59 -13.46 -1.03
N LEU A 84 11.29 -13.60 -1.27
CA LEU A 84 10.24 -12.77 -0.65
C LEU A 84 9.96 -13.16 0.80
N ALA A 85 10.34 -14.38 1.20
CA ALA A 85 10.01 -14.96 2.50
C ALA A 85 10.40 -14.06 3.70
N PRO A 86 11.59 -13.42 3.76
CA PRO A 86 11.93 -12.51 4.85
C PRO A 86 11.03 -11.26 4.90
N PHE A 87 10.71 -10.69 3.74
CA PHE A 87 9.85 -9.50 3.67
C PHE A 87 8.40 -9.82 4.01
N LEU A 88 7.89 -10.96 3.57
CA LEU A 88 6.55 -11.44 3.94
C LEU A 88 6.47 -11.78 5.43
N ALA A 89 7.52 -12.36 6.02
CA ALA A 89 7.57 -12.62 7.45
C ALA A 89 7.50 -11.32 8.27
N VAL A 90 8.32 -10.32 7.93
CA VAL A 90 8.31 -9.01 8.59
C VAL A 90 6.99 -8.27 8.35
N GLY A 91 6.48 -8.28 7.11
CA GLY A 91 5.22 -7.64 6.76
C GLY A 91 4.01 -8.24 7.48
N SER A 92 3.99 -9.57 7.63
CA SER A 92 2.93 -10.28 8.36
C SER A 92 2.98 -9.96 9.86
N ALA A 93 4.16 -9.99 10.47
CA ALA A 93 4.34 -9.62 11.87
C ALA A 93 3.96 -8.16 12.14
N ALA A 94 4.36 -7.23 11.26
CA ALA A 94 3.95 -5.82 11.33
C ALA A 94 2.44 -5.65 11.17
N GLY A 95 1.81 -6.38 10.24
CA GLY A 95 0.36 -6.37 10.05
C GLY A 95 -0.40 -6.84 11.29
N VAL A 96 0.07 -7.90 11.95
CA VAL A 96 -0.48 -8.38 13.22
C VAL A 96 -0.32 -7.31 14.31
N ALA A 97 0.86 -6.71 14.45
CA ALA A 97 1.09 -5.67 15.45
C ALA A 97 0.16 -4.45 15.24
N ILE A 98 -0.03 -4.02 14.00
CA ILE A 98 -0.97 -2.94 13.65
C ILE A 98 -2.40 -3.34 13.98
N GLY A 99 -2.83 -4.56 13.62
CA GLY A 99 -4.17 -5.06 13.91
C GLY A 99 -4.46 -5.17 15.41
N LEU A 100 -3.48 -5.61 16.20
CA LEU A 100 -3.57 -5.65 17.65
C LEU A 100 -3.63 -4.23 18.26
N GLY A 101 -2.85 -3.28 17.74
CA GLY A 101 -2.91 -1.88 18.16
C GLY A 101 -4.23 -1.19 17.80
N ALA A 102 -4.84 -1.56 16.68
CA ALA A 102 -6.13 -1.02 16.23
C ALA A 102 -7.35 -1.70 16.87
N ARG A 103 -7.17 -2.79 17.63
CA ARG A 103 -8.27 -3.60 18.18
C ARG A 103 -9.28 -2.77 18.99
N GLY A 104 -8.79 -1.86 19.84
CA GLY A 104 -9.65 -0.99 20.66
C GLY A 104 -10.56 -0.10 19.80
N LEU A 105 -10.00 0.56 18.79
CA LEU A 105 -10.76 1.39 17.84
C LEU A 105 -11.90 0.61 17.16
N VAL A 106 -11.63 -0.64 16.76
CA VAL A 106 -12.65 -1.48 16.11
C VAL A 106 -13.78 -1.82 17.10
N GLN A 107 -13.44 -2.12 18.36
CA GLN A 107 -14.43 -2.39 19.40
C GLN A 107 -15.31 -1.15 19.66
N ASP A 108 -14.70 0.02 19.75
CA ASP A 108 -15.42 1.28 19.99
C ASP A 108 -16.37 1.63 18.83
N VAL A 109 -15.93 1.43 17.58
CA VAL A 109 -16.76 1.66 16.38
C VAL A 109 -17.95 0.70 16.33
N ILE A 110 -17.73 -0.59 16.63
CA ILE A 110 -18.81 -1.59 16.65
C ILE A 110 -19.79 -1.27 17.77
N ALA A 111 -19.31 -0.96 18.97
CA ALA A 111 -20.16 -0.59 20.10
C ALA A 111 -21.00 0.66 19.80
N GLY A 112 -20.38 1.70 19.23
CA GLY A 112 -21.09 2.90 18.79
C GLY A 112 -22.15 2.63 17.73
N PHE A 113 -21.86 1.75 16.76
CA PHE A 113 -22.84 1.32 15.77
C PHE A 113 -24.04 0.62 16.41
N PHE A 114 -23.82 -0.30 17.35
CA PHE A 114 -24.91 -1.00 18.05
C PHE A 114 -25.75 -0.07 18.92
N ILE A 115 -25.13 0.88 19.64
CA ILE A 115 -25.86 1.89 20.42
C ILE A 115 -26.81 2.69 19.52
N LEU A 116 -26.34 3.12 18.35
CA LEU A 116 -27.16 3.87 17.38
C LEU A 116 -28.24 2.99 16.73
N ALA A 117 -27.93 1.74 16.43
CA ALA A 117 -28.86 0.82 15.79
C ALA A 117 -30.01 0.39 16.72
N GLU A 118 -29.73 0.27 18.02
CA GLU A 118 -30.70 -0.14 19.04
C GLU A 118 -31.41 1.03 19.75
N ASP A 119 -31.07 2.28 19.41
CA ASP A 119 -31.59 3.51 20.06
C ASP A 119 -31.55 3.42 21.60
N GLN A 120 -30.46 2.87 22.14
CA GLN A 120 -30.29 2.60 23.57
C GLN A 120 -30.25 3.88 24.42
N TYR A 121 -30.08 5.05 23.79
CA TYR A 121 -30.16 6.37 24.40
C TYR A 121 -31.14 7.23 23.63
N ARG A 122 -32.39 7.29 24.10
CA ARG A 122 -33.37 8.23 23.59
C ARG A 122 -32.96 9.64 24.03
N ILE A 123 -32.70 10.53 23.07
CA ILE A 123 -32.31 11.93 23.34
C ILE A 123 -33.45 12.62 24.12
N GLY A 124 -33.29 12.83 25.43
CA GLY A 124 -34.26 13.55 26.26
C GLY A 124 -34.53 13.07 27.69
N ASP A 125 -33.89 12.01 28.18
CA ASP A 125 -33.89 11.61 29.60
C ASP A 125 -32.48 11.79 30.23
#